data_AF-A0A970STV7-F1
#
_entry.id   AF-A0A970STV7-F1
#
_cell.length_a   1.000
_cell.length_b   1.000
_cell.length_c   1.000
_cell.angle_alpha   90.00
_cell.angle_beta   90.00
_cell.angle_gamma   90.00
#
_symmetry.space_group_name_H-M   'P 1'
#
loop_
_entity.id
_entity.type
_entity.pdbx_description
1 polymer ?
#
loop_
_entity_poly.entity_id
_entity_poly.type
_entity_poly.pdbx_seq_one_letter_code
_entity_poly.pdbx_strand_id
1 'polypeptide(L)'
;SIANQFITNNIDLIMGGGGSVFDAALRSNAQNKGYTLITKKSTLSNTDAKKVLGLFADGDFPYKKQGYPEDTPTLEEMTKKGIQILDNKNGFFLMSEGGRIDHAGHANNIELNIEETLEFDKAVKAALDFAKKDKNTLVIVTADHETGGLQYDKSKDEYYFTSGDHSATEVPLYAYGVGAEKFSGRMDNTHISQRIKSLFEPKPTTTTKKDTTTGKATTTTEDKGETDNTSGNTLNTSDTLQSNNSEPSGTSSETAPAGNPESDSNILLIVLVIIGGVFVFGGGGLAVYMFVIKK
;
A
#
# COMPACT_ATOMS: atom_id res chain seq x y z
N SER A 1 5.20 8.59 22.15
CA SER A 1 5.38 7.34 21.38
C SER A 1 4.50 7.37 20.13
N ILE A 2 4.83 6.57 19.12
CA ILE A 2 4.06 6.46 17.86
C ILE A 2 2.65 5.92 18.12
N ALA A 3 2.52 4.90 18.98
CA ALA A 3 1.22 4.36 19.40
C ALA A 3 0.26 5.44 19.97
N ASN A 4 0.78 6.40 20.74
CA ASN A 4 -0.02 7.54 21.20
C ASN A 4 -0.38 8.51 20.05
N GLN A 5 0.46 8.66 19.02
CA GLN A 5 0.15 9.48 17.85
C GLN A 5 -0.99 8.88 17.03
N PHE A 6 -1.08 7.56 16.87
CA PHE A 6 -2.24 6.91 16.20
C PHE A 6 -3.56 7.25 16.92
N ILE A 7 -3.59 7.11 18.25
CA ILE A 7 -4.77 7.47 19.07
C ILE A 7 -5.00 8.99 19.07
N THR A 8 -3.95 9.81 19.01
CA THR A 8 -4.05 11.28 18.95
C THR A 8 -4.69 11.73 17.64
N ASN A 9 -4.18 11.23 16.51
CA ASN A 9 -4.53 11.60 15.14
C ASN A 9 -5.84 10.95 14.64
N ASN A 10 -6.56 10.23 15.50
CA ASN A 10 -7.89 9.68 15.21
C ASN A 10 -7.91 8.72 14.00
N ILE A 11 -6.95 7.80 13.91
CA ILE A 11 -6.97 6.72 12.91
C ILE A 11 -8.11 5.75 13.26
N ASP A 12 -9.08 5.53 12.36
CA ASP A 12 -10.28 4.76 12.73
C ASP A 12 -10.02 3.26 12.94
N LEU A 13 -8.97 2.70 12.33
CA LEU A 13 -8.61 1.30 12.44
C LEU A 13 -7.11 1.13 12.68
N ILE A 14 -6.78 0.40 13.76
CA ILE A 14 -5.42 -0.04 14.09
C ILE A 14 -5.53 -1.53 14.38
N MET A 15 -4.80 -2.39 13.68
CA MET A 15 -4.79 -3.84 13.93
C MET A 15 -3.40 -4.43 13.74
N GLY A 16 -2.99 -5.31 14.65
CA GLY A 16 -1.72 -6.04 14.54
C GLY A 16 -1.25 -6.61 15.88
N GLY A 17 0.07 -6.70 16.02
CA GLY A 17 0.75 -7.04 17.27
C GLY A 17 0.98 -5.81 18.16
N GLY A 18 2.13 -5.77 18.84
CA GLY A 18 2.60 -4.61 19.61
C GLY A 18 1.78 -4.33 20.89
N GLY A 19 1.02 -5.30 21.39
CA GLY A 19 0.20 -5.16 22.59
C GLY A 19 0.95 -4.64 23.83
N SER A 20 2.25 -4.95 23.95
CA SER A 20 3.12 -4.43 25.01
C SER A 20 3.40 -2.93 24.92
N VAL A 21 3.34 -2.34 23.72
CA VAL A 21 3.53 -0.90 23.46
C VAL A 21 2.27 -0.10 23.83
N PHE A 22 1.11 -0.74 23.75
CA PHE A 22 -0.16 -0.18 24.21
C PHE A 22 -0.39 -0.53 25.68
N ASP A 23 0.17 0.27 26.59
CA ASP A 23 -0.06 0.11 28.03
C ASP A 23 -1.52 0.35 28.46
N ALA A 24 -1.84 0.09 29.73
CA ALA A 24 -3.19 0.22 30.27
C ALA A 24 -3.76 1.65 30.18
N ALA A 25 -2.92 2.70 30.27
CA ALA A 25 -3.34 4.08 30.15
C ALA A 25 -3.62 4.46 28.69
N LEU A 26 -2.80 3.99 27.74
CA LEU A 26 -3.01 4.20 26.32
C LEU A 26 -4.22 3.41 25.78
N ARG A 27 -4.45 2.17 26.25
CA ARG A 27 -5.69 1.41 25.98
C ARG A 27 -6.91 2.17 26.50
N SER A 28 -6.85 2.71 27.73
CA SER A 28 -7.93 3.52 28.31
C SER A 28 -8.18 4.82 27.51
N ASN A 29 -7.13 5.48 27.03
CA ASN A 29 -7.24 6.66 26.16
C ASN A 29 -7.93 6.32 24.82
N ALA A 30 -7.56 5.20 24.20
CA ALA A 30 -8.23 4.70 23.00
C ALA A 30 -9.72 4.43 23.25
N GLN A 31 -10.08 3.75 24.35
CA GLN A 31 -11.47 3.49 24.69
C GLN A 31 -12.26 4.80 24.94
N ASN A 32 -11.66 5.78 25.63
CA ASN A 32 -12.24 7.12 25.81
C ASN A 32 -12.41 7.90 24.48
N LYS A 33 -11.62 7.57 23.45
CA LYS A 33 -11.79 8.06 22.06
C LYS A 33 -12.68 7.18 21.17
N GLY A 34 -13.47 6.28 21.78
CA GLY A 34 -14.46 5.44 21.11
C GLY A 34 -13.89 4.24 20.35
N TYR A 35 -12.62 3.88 20.53
CA TYR A 35 -12.07 2.65 19.95
C TYR A 35 -12.59 1.43 20.72
N THR A 36 -13.10 0.44 19.98
CA THR A 36 -13.34 -0.89 20.55
C THR A 36 -12.01 -1.64 20.61
N LEU A 37 -11.54 -1.93 21.81
CA LEU A 37 -10.36 -2.79 22.03
C LEU A 37 -10.73 -4.24 21.74
N ILE A 38 -9.98 -4.89 20.85
CA ILE A 38 -10.18 -6.27 20.41
C ILE A 38 -8.84 -7.01 20.51
N THR A 39 -8.84 -8.22 21.08
CA THR A 39 -7.61 -9.03 21.25
C THR A 39 -7.76 -10.46 20.73
N LYS A 40 -8.84 -10.72 19.97
CA LYS A 40 -9.30 -12.06 19.56
C LYS A 40 -9.93 -12.03 18.16
N LYS A 41 -9.61 -13.02 17.31
CA LYS A 41 -10.21 -13.28 15.99
C LYS A 41 -11.72 -13.47 16.11
N SER A 42 -12.17 -14.26 17.08
CA SER A 42 -13.59 -14.50 17.37
C SER A 42 -14.36 -13.20 17.59
N THR A 43 -13.81 -12.26 18.36
CA THR A 43 -14.39 -10.93 18.57
C THR A 43 -14.24 -10.02 17.33
N LEU A 44 -13.09 -10.07 16.63
CA LEU A 44 -12.85 -9.31 15.41
C LEU A 44 -13.86 -9.65 14.31
N SER A 45 -14.10 -10.94 14.05
CA SER A 45 -15.04 -11.40 13.03
C SER A 45 -16.46 -10.86 13.26
N ASN A 46 -16.92 -10.89 14.51
CA ASN A 46 -18.30 -10.57 14.90
C ASN A 46 -18.54 -9.10 15.30
N THR A 47 -17.55 -8.21 15.19
CA THR A 47 -17.77 -6.79 15.56
C THR A 47 -18.42 -5.97 14.44
N ASP A 48 -19.35 -5.10 14.82
CA ASP A 48 -19.88 -4.00 13.99
C ASP A 48 -19.21 -2.66 14.31
N ALA A 49 -18.21 -2.65 15.20
CA ALA A 49 -17.53 -1.42 15.62
C ALA A 49 -16.89 -0.70 14.44
N LYS A 50 -17.23 0.59 14.28
CA LYS A 50 -16.66 1.48 13.26
C LYS A 50 -15.32 2.08 13.63
N LYS A 51 -14.81 1.77 14.83
CA LYS A 51 -13.50 2.21 15.32
C LYS A 51 -12.87 1.12 16.17
N VAL A 52 -11.70 0.63 15.81
CA VAL A 52 -11.13 -0.61 16.37
C VAL A 52 -9.63 -0.46 16.66
N LEU A 53 -9.23 -0.94 17.84
CA LEU A 53 -7.85 -1.18 18.25
C LEU A 53 -7.68 -2.69 18.45
N GLY A 54 -7.19 -3.39 17.42
CA GLY A 54 -6.91 -4.82 17.41
C GLY A 54 -5.48 -5.13 17.83
N LEU A 55 -5.29 -5.79 18.98
CA LEU A 55 -3.99 -6.14 19.54
C LEU A 55 -3.94 -7.64 19.83
N PHE A 56 -3.39 -8.41 18.89
CA PHE A 56 -3.48 -9.88 18.87
C PHE A 56 -2.17 -10.59 19.29
N ALA A 57 -1.09 -9.83 19.47
CA ALA A 57 0.19 -10.30 20.01
C ALA A 57 0.86 -9.17 20.81
N ASP A 58 1.69 -9.49 21.81
CA ASP A 58 2.37 -8.48 22.64
C ASP A 58 3.54 -7.80 21.92
N GLY A 59 4.25 -8.55 21.06
CA GLY A 59 5.25 -8.04 20.11
C GLY A 59 4.77 -8.33 18.68
N ASP A 60 5.67 -8.80 17.82
CA ASP A 60 5.31 -9.30 16.49
C ASP A 60 4.29 -10.44 16.53
N PHE A 61 3.66 -10.71 15.39
CA PHE A 61 3.03 -12.01 15.16
C PHE A 61 4.09 -13.13 15.07
N PRO A 62 3.77 -14.36 15.51
CA PRO A 62 4.58 -15.53 15.17
C PRO A 62 4.57 -15.76 13.65
N TYR A 63 5.54 -16.51 13.15
CA TYR A 63 5.50 -16.91 11.73
C TYR A 63 4.33 -17.87 11.46
N LYS A 64 3.67 -17.73 10.32
CA LYS A 64 2.55 -18.57 9.86
C LYS A 64 2.87 -20.05 9.95
N LYS A 65 4.08 -20.43 9.52
CA LYS A 65 4.60 -21.81 9.55
C LYS A 65 4.76 -22.37 10.98
N GLN A 66 4.97 -21.50 11.98
CA GLN A 66 5.08 -21.90 13.39
C GLN A 66 3.72 -22.11 14.05
N GLY A 67 2.62 -21.76 13.35
CA GLY A 67 1.27 -21.78 13.87
C GLY A 67 0.91 -20.48 14.58
N TYR A 68 -0.30 -19.99 14.30
CA TYR A 68 -0.90 -18.88 15.05
C TYR A 68 -1.68 -19.46 16.25
N PRO A 69 -1.71 -18.79 17.42
CA PRO A 69 -2.61 -19.16 18.49
C PRO A 69 -4.06 -19.20 18.01
N GLU A 70 -4.85 -20.14 18.52
CA GLU A 70 -6.17 -20.52 17.96
C GLU A 70 -7.11 -19.33 17.65
N ASP A 71 -7.11 -18.32 18.52
CA ASP A 71 -7.95 -17.11 18.43
C ASP A 71 -7.20 -15.87 17.88
N THR A 72 -6.11 -16.07 17.12
CA THR A 72 -5.36 -15.02 16.39
C THR A 72 -5.85 -14.95 14.94
N PRO A 73 -6.06 -13.75 14.35
CA PRO A 73 -6.48 -13.61 12.96
C PRO A 73 -5.31 -13.74 11.98
N THR A 74 -5.60 -14.15 10.76
CA THR A 74 -4.68 -14.07 9.61
C THR A 74 -4.58 -12.64 9.07
N LEU A 75 -3.53 -12.33 8.32
CA LEU A 75 -3.46 -11.06 7.59
C LEU A 75 -4.63 -10.94 6.60
N GLU A 76 -5.02 -12.04 5.94
CA GLU A 76 -6.21 -12.09 5.09
C GLU A 76 -7.50 -11.72 5.85
N GLU A 77 -7.73 -12.29 7.04
CA GLU A 77 -8.90 -11.97 7.88
C GLU A 77 -8.86 -10.52 8.39
N MET A 78 -7.69 -10.01 8.78
CA MET A 78 -7.51 -8.61 9.19
C MET A 78 -7.78 -7.66 8.02
N THR A 79 -7.25 -7.91 6.83
CA THR A 79 -7.53 -7.11 5.62
C THR A 79 -9.01 -7.16 5.27
N LYS A 80 -9.63 -8.36 5.22
CA LYS A 80 -11.09 -8.51 4.97
C LYS A 80 -11.94 -7.74 5.98
N LYS A 81 -11.62 -7.83 7.28
CA LYS A 81 -12.41 -7.12 8.31
C LYS A 81 -12.14 -5.62 8.30
N GLY A 82 -10.91 -5.19 8.03
CA GLY A 82 -10.56 -3.78 7.89
C GLY A 82 -11.36 -3.11 6.76
N ILE A 83 -11.48 -3.78 5.61
CA ILE A 83 -12.34 -3.36 4.50
C ILE A 83 -13.79 -3.21 5.01
N GLN A 84 -14.36 -4.21 5.67
CA GLN A 84 -15.75 -4.19 6.15
C GLN A 84 -16.03 -3.12 7.23
N ILE A 85 -15.06 -2.84 8.10
CA ILE A 85 -15.18 -1.81 9.13
C ILE A 85 -15.25 -0.44 8.48
N LEU A 86 -14.30 -0.17 7.57
CA LEU A 86 -14.07 1.16 7.02
C LEU A 86 -14.90 1.48 5.77
N ASP A 87 -15.46 0.47 5.08
CA ASP A 87 -16.32 0.65 3.90
C ASP A 87 -17.48 1.63 4.21
N ASN A 88 -17.43 2.79 3.55
CA ASN A 88 -18.40 3.87 3.66
C ASN A 88 -18.37 4.78 2.42
N LYS A 89 -19.46 5.52 2.21
CA LYS A 89 -19.72 6.44 1.07
C LYS A 89 -18.74 7.62 0.86
N ASN A 90 -17.73 7.76 1.71
CA ASN A 90 -16.67 8.77 1.60
C ASN A 90 -15.29 8.11 1.35
N GLY A 91 -15.20 6.78 1.35
CA GLY A 91 -13.96 6.01 1.28
C GLY A 91 -13.18 5.87 2.60
N PHE A 92 -12.11 5.07 2.57
CA PHE A 92 -11.21 4.71 3.69
C PHE A 92 -9.70 4.45 3.33
N PHE A 93 -8.76 4.84 4.21
CA PHE A 93 -7.35 4.43 4.11
C PHE A 93 -7.10 3.25 5.09
N LEU A 94 -6.44 2.16 4.65
CA LEU A 94 -6.42 0.85 5.33
C LEU A 94 -5.02 0.18 5.30
N MET A 95 -3.98 0.84 5.81
CA MET A 95 -2.62 0.27 5.76
C MET A 95 -2.59 -1.19 6.28
N SER A 96 -2.02 -2.12 5.51
CA SER A 96 -1.93 -3.56 5.81
C SER A 96 -0.47 -3.99 5.59
N GLU A 97 0.05 -5.07 6.19
CA GLU A 97 1.50 -5.27 6.15
C GLU A 97 1.96 -6.74 6.19
N GLY A 98 2.91 -7.07 5.31
CA GLY A 98 3.57 -8.39 5.23
C GLY A 98 4.87 -8.47 6.04
N GLY A 99 5.05 -7.64 7.08
CA GLY A 99 6.34 -7.34 7.71
C GLY A 99 7.14 -8.54 8.25
N ARG A 100 6.53 -9.71 8.44
CA ARG A 100 7.28 -10.94 8.78
C ARG A 100 8.19 -11.45 7.65
N ILE A 101 7.95 -11.06 6.40
CA ILE A 101 8.83 -11.40 5.27
C ILE A 101 10.22 -10.79 5.48
N ASP A 102 10.29 -9.56 6.00
CA ASP A 102 11.56 -8.89 6.37
C ASP A 102 12.30 -9.64 7.46
N HIS A 103 11.61 -9.98 8.55
CA HIS A 103 12.22 -10.70 9.66
C HIS A 103 12.73 -12.09 9.22
N ALA A 104 12.10 -12.70 8.20
CA ALA A 104 12.57 -13.94 7.58
C ALA A 104 13.75 -13.72 6.61
N GLY A 105 13.81 -12.57 5.92
CA GLY A 105 14.93 -12.11 5.10
C GLY A 105 16.18 -11.86 5.94
N HIS A 106 16.09 -11.05 7.02
CA HIS A 106 17.17 -10.85 7.99
C HIS A 106 17.65 -12.17 8.63
N ALA A 107 16.75 -13.13 8.82
CA ALA A 107 17.08 -14.46 9.34
C ALA A 107 17.65 -15.44 8.29
N ASN A 108 17.79 -15.01 7.03
CA ASN A 108 18.18 -15.84 5.88
C ASN A 108 17.40 -17.16 5.76
N ASN A 109 16.11 -17.12 6.13
CA ASN A 109 15.25 -18.29 6.20
C ASN A 109 14.28 -18.32 5.02
N ILE A 110 14.70 -18.96 3.93
CA ILE A 110 13.95 -19.05 2.67
C ILE A 110 12.55 -19.66 2.86
N GLU A 111 12.42 -20.64 3.75
CA GLU A 111 11.17 -21.37 3.98
C GLU A 111 10.13 -20.50 4.70
N LEU A 112 10.56 -19.71 5.68
CA LEU A 112 9.70 -18.71 6.33
C LEU A 112 9.40 -17.54 5.40
N ASN A 113 10.37 -17.08 4.60
CA ASN A 113 10.19 -15.96 3.68
C ASN A 113 9.17 -16.31 2.58
N ILE A 114 9.18 -17.55 2.06
CA ILE A 114 8.14 -18.08 1.16
C ILE A 114 6.77 -18.14 1.88
N GLU A 115 6.69 -18.73 3.07
CA GLU A 115 5.40 -18.91 3.79
C GLU A 115 4.73 -17.57 4.16
N GLU A 116 5.49 -16.57 4.60
CA GLU A 116 4.94 -15.23 4.85
C GLU A 116 4.55 -14.51 3.54
N THR A 117 5.28 -14.73 2.44
CA THR A 117 4.89 -14.23 1.11
C THR A 117 3.58 -14.87 0.64
N LEU A 118 3.38 -16.17 0.90
CA LEU A 118 2.14 -16.89 0.62
C LEU A 118 1.01 -16.52 1.59
N GLU A 119 1.27 -16.06 2.81
CA GLU A 119 0.26 -15.45 3.69
C GLU A 119 -0.11 -14.05 3.22
N PHE A 120 0.86 -13.30 2.72
CA PHE A 120 0.65 -11.99 2.13
C PHE A 120 -0.21 -12.05 0.85
N ASP A 121 0.05 -12.98 -0.07
CA ASP A 121 -0.76 -13.16 -1.30
C ASP A 121 -2.26 -13.41 -1.00
N LYS A 122 -2.61 -14.02 0.14
CA LYS A 122 -4.02 -14.17 0.54
C LYS A 122 -4.68 -12.82 0.84
N ALA A 123 -3.96 -11.90 1.49
CA ALA A 123 -4.41 -10.53 1.71
C ALA A 123 -4.53 -9.77 0.38
N VAL A 124 -3.57 -9.96 -0.55
CA VAL A 124 -3.61 -9.45 -1.94
C VAL A 124 -4.88 -9.89 -2.65
N LYS A 125 -5.16 -11.20 -2.62
CA LYS A 125 -6.32 -11.77 -3.29
C LYS A 125 -7.64 -11.24 -2.73
N ALA A 126 -7.80 -11.23 -1.40
CA ALA A 126 -9.03 -10.77 -0.74
C ALA A 126 -9.40 -9.32 -1.10
N ALA A 127 -8.36 -8.50 -1.24
CA ALA A 127 -8.45 -7.11 -1.64
C ALA A 127 -8.70 -6.93 -3.17
N LEU A 128 -8.10 -7.77 -4.03
CA LEU A 128 -8.37 -7.78 -5.47
C LEU A 128 -9.80 -8.22 -5.77
N ASP A 129 -10.33 -9.17 -5.01
CA ASP A 129 -11.72 -9.64 -5.11
C ASP A 129 -12.71 -8.50 -4.80
N PHE A 130 -12.42 -7.69 -3.78
CA PHE A 130 -13.17 -6.47 -3.47
C PHE A 130 -13.03 -5.43 -4.59
N ALA A 131 -11.81 -5.21 -5.10
CA ALA A 131 -11.54 -4.26 -6.18
C ALA A 131 -12.33 -4.54 -7.46
N LYS A 132 -12.39 -5.82 -7.86
CA LYS A 132 -13.14 -6.32 -9.01
C LYS A 132 -14.66 -6.16 -8.82
N LYS A 133 -15.14 -6.22 -7.58
CA LYS A 133 -16.56 -6.07 -7.22
C LYS A 133 -17.01 -4.60 -7.23
N ASP A 134 -16.25 -3.71 -6.62
CA ASP A 134 -16.65 -2.31 -6.45
C ASP A 134 -16.40 -1.43 -7.69
N LYS A 135 -15.27 -1.64 -8.37
CA LYS A 135 -14.85 -0.93 -9.60
C LYS A 135 -14.51 0.57 -9.45
N ASN A 136 -14.79 1.20 -8.31
CA ASN A 136 -14.21 2.51 -7.94
C ASN A 136 -12.96 2.32 -7.06
N THR A 137 -12.40 1.12 -7.09
CA THR A 137 -11.20 0.71 -6.39
C THR A 137 -9.96 0.92 -7.22
N LEU A 138 -8.96 1.53 -6.62
CA LEU A 138 -7.56 1.35 -6.98
C LEU A 138 -6.93 0.26 -6.11
N VAL A 139 -5.88 -0.33 -6.63
CA VAL A 139 -4.93 -1.19 -5.97
C VAL A 139 -3.57 -0.72 -6.42
N ILE A 140 -2.62 -0.64 -5.50
CA ILE A 140 -1.20 -0.51 -5.77
C ILE A 140 -0.53 -1.68 -5.04
N VAL A 141 0.61 -2.09 -5.55
CA VAL A 141 1.30 -3.33 -5.24
C VAL A 141 2.79 -3.01 -5.31
N THR A 142 3.21 -2.16 -4.40
CA THR A 142 4.64 -1.88 -4.01
C THR A 142 6.13 -3.23 -1.74
N ALA A 143 7.40 -3.77 -1.75
CA ALA A 143 8.39 -3.69 -0.70
C ALA A 143 8.85 -2.23 -0.43
N ASP A 144 9.22 -1.89 0.79
CA ASP A 144 10.00 -0.67 1.06
C ASP A 144 11.48 -0.89 0.69
N HIS A 145 12.00 -2.11 0.87
CA HIS A 145 13.33 -2.55 0.42
C HIS A 145 13.41 -4.07 0.16
N GLU A 146 14.51 -4.52 -0.43
CA GLU A 146 14.88 -5.94 -0.41
C GLU A 146 15.70 -6.23 0.87
N THR A 147 15.55 -7.41 1.47
CA THR A 147 16.27 -7.81 2.69
C THR A 147 16.87 -9.21 2.55
N GLY A 148 18.16 -9.33 2.89
CA GLY A 148 18.94 -10.56 2.84
C GLY A 148 19.70 -10.75 1.51
N GLY A 149 19.40 -9.98 0.47
CA GLY A 149 20.04 -10.13 -0.85
C GLY A 149 19.76 -11.49 -1.45
N LEU A 150 18.49 -11.84 -1.59
CA LEU A 150 18.05 -13.17 -2.05
C LEU A 150 18.37 -13.38 -3.54
N GLN A 151 19.06 -14.49 -3.83
CA GLN A 151 19.52 -14.89 -5.16
C GLN A 151 19.17 -16.35 -5.45
N TYR A 152 19.14 -16.71 -6.74
CA TYR A 152 18.93 -18.08 -7.22
C TYR A 152 20.14 -18.55 -8.03
N ASP A 153 20.82 -19.59 -7.56
CA ASP A 153 21.91 -20.23 -8.29
C ASP A 153 21.35 -21.31 -9.23
N LYS A 154 21.13 -20.93 -10.48
CA LYS A 154 20.71 -21.83 -11.57
C LYS A 154 21.67 -23.00 -11.83
N SER A 155 22.92 -22.96 -11.35
CA SER A 155 23.86 -24.09 -11.47
C SER A 155 23.65 -25.16 -10.38
N LYS A 156 22.98 -24.80 -9.27
CA LYS A 156 22.61 -25.73 -8.18
C LYS A 156 21.12 -26.02 -8.10
N ASP A 157 20.28 -25.18 -8.70
CA ASP A 157 18.82 -25.13 -8.51
C ASP A 157 18.43 -24.73 -7.07
N GLU A 158 19.21 -23.83 -6.46
CA GLU A 158 19.09 -23.46 -5.03
C GLU A 158 18.94 -21.94 -4.83
N TYR A 159 18.22 -21.56 -3.78
CA TYR A 159 18.12 -20.19 -3.28
C TYR A 159 19.15 -19.94 -2.19
N TYR A 160 19.77 -18.76 -2.19
CA TYR A 160 20.71 -18.35 -1.17
C TYR A 160 20.64 -16.83 -0.92
N PHE A 161 20.99 -16.43 0.30
CA PHE A 161 21.06 -15.03 0.72
C PHE A 161 22.51 -14.56 0.68
N THR A 162 22.75 -13.30 0.27
CA THR A 162 24.09 -12.69 0.21
C THR A 162 24.40 -11.74 1.37
N SER A 163 23.38 -11.34 2.14
CA SER A 163 23.44 -10.42 3.27
C SER A 163 22.73 -11.02 4.49
N GLY A 164 22.64 -10.28 5.58
CA GLY A 164 21.66 -10.47 6.66
C GLY A 164 20.95 -9.15 6.98
N ASP A 165 20.94 -8.25 5.99
CA ASP A 165 20.61 -6.83 6.05
C ASP A 165 20.02 -6.41 4.68
N HIS A 166 19.55 -5.17 4.55
CA HIS A 166 18.85 -4.68 3.36
C HIS A 166 19.76 -4.61 2.11
N SER A 167 19.18 -4.62 0.92
CA SER A 167 19.88 -4.29 -0.33
C SER A 167 19.15 -3.22 -1.15
N ALA A 168 19.92 -2.47 -1.95
CA ALA A 168 19.44 -1.41 -2.84
C ALA A 168 18.86 -1.96 -4.17
N THR A 169 18.29 -3.16 -4.16
CA THR A 169 17.66 -3.78 -5.33
C THR A 169 16.37 -3.05 -5.67
N GLU A 170 16.08 -2.85 -6.97
CA GLU A 170 14.82 -2.19 -7.38
C GLU A 170 13.62 -3.07 -7.04
N VAL A 171 12.71 -2.50 -6.25
CA VAL A 171 11.48 -3.13 -5.79
C VAL A 171 10.36 -2.94 -6.83
N PRO A 172 9.51 -3.95 -7.11
CA PRO A 172 8.48 -3.85 -8.14
C PRO A 172 7.33 -2.92 -7.75
N LEU A 173 6.52 -2.52 -8.72
CA LEU A 173 5.33 -1.71 -8.50
C LEU A 173 4.26 -2.14 -9.50
N TYR A 174 3.24 -2.85 -9.02
CA TYR A 174 2.04 -3.15 -9.81
C TYR A 174 0.87 -2.26 -9.35
N ALA A 175 -0.16 -2.12 -10.17
CA ALA A 175 -1.39 -1.44 -9.81
C ALA A 175 -2.57 -2.00 -10.61
N TYR A 176 -3.79 -1.91 -10.06
CA TYR A 176 -5.02 -2.38 -10.68
C TYR A 176 -6.19 -1.45 -10.35
N GLY A 177 -7.09 -1.21 -11.30
CA GLY A 177 -8.29 -0.40 -11.08
C GLY A 177 -8.12 1.10 -11.35
N VAL A 178 -8.92 1.95 -10.71
CA VAL A 178 -9.09 3.37 -11.12
C VAL A 178 -7.86 4.22 -10.83
N GLY A 179 -7.26 4.83 -11.85
CA GLY A 179 -6.02 5.60 -11.67
C GLY A 179 -4.74 4.75 -11.64
N ALA A 180 -4.82 3.43 -11.87
CA ALA A 180 -3.65 2.54 -11.89
C ALA A 180 -2.63 2.92 -12.98
N GLU A 181 -3.06 3.57 -14.06
CA GLU A 181 -2.17 4.06 -15.12
C GLU A 181 -1.11 5.05 -14.59
N LYS A 182 -1.43 5.79 -13.53
CA LYS A 182 -0.51 6.71 -12.84
C LYS A 182 0.62 6.00 -12.10
N PHE A 183 0.56 4.68 -11.90
CA PHE A 183 1.56 3.90 -11.16
C PHE A 183 2.38 3.00 -12.09
N SER A 184 2.43 3.35 -13.38
CA SER A 184 3.26 2.67 -14.38
C SER A 184 4.66 3.32 -14.54
N GLY A 185 5.62 2.50 -14.98
CA GLY A 185 7.01 2.90 -15.24
C GLY A 185 7.91 2.91 -14.00
N ARG A 186 9.22 3.05 -14.23
CA ARG A 186 10.23 3.19 -13.15
C ARG A 186 10.07 4.53 -12.45
N MET A 187 10.01 4.55 -11.12
CA MET A 187 9.87 5.77 -10.32
C MET A 187 10.49 5.62 -8.92
N ASP A 188 10.91 6.74 -8.34
CA ASP A 188 11.29 6.84 -6.94
C ASP A 188 10.09 6.66 -5.99
N ASN A 189 10.32 6.16 -4.77
CA ASN A 189 9.24 5.89 -3.80
C ASN A 189 8.51 7.17 -3.31
N THR A 190 9.15 8.34 -3.35
CA THR A 190 8.49 9.62 -3.04
C THR A 190 7.48 10.02 -4.10
N HIS A 191 7.69 9.64 -5.37
CA HIS A 191 6.69 9.83 -6.41
C HIS A 191 5.42 9.02 -6.13
N ILE A 192 5.53 7.87 -5.46
CA ILE A 192 4.38 7.06 -5.09
C ILE A 192 3.50 7.87 -4.12
N SER A 193 4.05 8.39 -3.01
CA SER A 193 3.29 9.19 -2.03
C SER A 193 2.73 10.52 -2.60
N GLN A 194 3.42 11.14 -3.56
CA GLN A 194 2.95 12.34 -4.26
C GLN A 194 1.80 12.04 -5.24
N ARG A 195 1.95 11.02 -6.11
CA ARG A 195 0.88 10.54 -7.00
C ARG A 195 -0.32 10.11 -6.18
N ILE A 196 -0.07 9.52 -5.01
CA ILE A 196 -1.06 9.16 -4.00
C ILE A 196 -1.85 10.39 -3.55
N LYS A 197 -1.19 11.45 -3.05
CA LYS A 197 -1.82 12.70 -2.61
C LYS A 197 -2.66 13.34 -3.71
N SER A 198 -2.18 13.30 -4.96
CA SER A 198 -2.90 13.85 -6.14
C SER A 198 -4.24 13.17 -6.47
N LEU A 199 -4.55 12.01 -5.86
CA LEU A 199 -5.88 11.39 -6.01
C LEU A 199 -6.91 11.90 -5.00
N PHE A 200 -6.51 12.70 -4.00
CA PHE A 200 -7.42 13.32 -3.03
C PHE A 200 -7.68 14.81 -3.31
N GLU A 201 -6.85 15.41 -4.17
CA GLU A 201 -6.91 16.82 -4.49
C GLU A 201 -7.95 17.09 -5.59
N PRO A 202 -8.75 18.18 -5.48
CA PRO A 202 -9.72 18.51 -6.51
C PRO A 202 -9.00 18.84 -7.82
N LYS A 203 -9.47 18.26 -8.94
CA LYS A 203 -8.92 18.55 -10.27
C LYS A 203 -9.01 20.07 -10.54
N PRO A 204 -7.94 20.74 -11.02
CA PRO A 204 -7.97 22.17 -11.28
C PRO A 204 -9.02 22.53 -12.34
N THR A 205 -9.97 23.38 -11.95
CA THR A 205 -11.19 23.64 -12.74
C THR A 205 -10.89 24.45 -14.00
N THR A 206 -10.81 23.76 -15.13
CA THR A 206 -10.51 24.35 -16.45
C THR A 206 -11.74 25.11 -16.99
N THR A 207 -11.90 26.35 -16.55
CA THR A 207 -13.08 27.17 -16.86
C THR A 207 -12.97 27.77 -18.26
N THR A 208 -13.52 27.09 -19.27
CA THR A 208 -13.50 27.57 -20.66
C THR A 208 -14.54 28.68 -20.86
N LYS A 209 -14.16 29.93 -20.62
CA LYS A 209 -14.97 31.10 -21.00
C LYS A 209 -14.93 31.28 -22.52
N LYS A 210 -16.04 30.94 -23.18
CA LYS A 210 -16.26 31.23 -24.60
C LYS A 210 -16.75 32.67 -24.75
N ASP A 211 -15.91 33.57 -25.23
CA ASP A 211 -16.33 34.94 -25.57
C ASP A 211 -17.30 34.90 -26.77
N THR A 212 -18.56 35.26 -26.51
CA THR A 212 -19.64 35.32 -27.50
C THR A 212 -19.49 36.47 -28.49
N THR A 213 -18.51 37.37 -28.29
CA THR A 213 -18.27 38.55 -29.13
C THR A 213 -17.21 38.31 -30.20
N THR A 214 -16.22 37.46 -29.94
CA THR A 214 -15.10 37.19 -30.87
C THR A 214 -14.93 35.73 -31.27
N GLY A 215 -15.62 34.79 -30.62
CA GLY A 215 -15.58 33.36 -30.95
C GLY A 215 -14.29 32.63 -30.59
N LYS A 216 -13.28 33.34 -30.06
CA LYS A 216 -12.00 32.76 -29.63
C LYS A 216 -12.14 32.19 -28.22
N ALA A 217 -11.82 30.91 -28.06
CA ALA A 217 -11.73 30.29 -26.74
C ALA A 217 -10.40 30.65 -26.07
N THR A 218 -10.45 31.07 -24.80
CA THR A 218 -9.28 31.30 -23.96
C THR A 218 -9.38 30.37 -22.76
N THR A 219 -8.42 29.46 -22.62
CA THR A 219 -8.35 28.52 -21.51
C THR A 219 -7.54 29.13 -20.37
N THR A 220 -8.16 29.30 -19.20
CA THR A 220 -7.48 29.72 -17.97
C THR A 220 -7.66 28.66 -16.89
N THR A 221 -6.55 28.17 -16.37
CA THR A 221 -6.51 27.25 -15.24
C THR A 221 -6.32 28.06 -13.97
N GLU A 222 -7.30 28.09 -13.09
CA GLU A 222 -7.13 28.62 -11.73
C GLU A 222 -6.67 27.50 -10.81
N ASP A 223 -5.48 27.66 -10.23
CA ASP A 223 -5.04 26.85 -9.10
C ASP A 223 -5.59 27.44 -7.79
N LYS A 224 -5.94 26.57 -6.84
CA LYS A 224 -6.36 26.93 -5.48
C LYS A 224 -5.54 26.18 -4.42
N GLY A 225 -4.26 25.94 -4.73
CA GLY A 225 -3.22 25.62 -3.76
C GLY A 225 -2.97 26.77 -2.77
N GLU A 226 -2.67 26.39 -1.53
CA GLU A 226 -2.35 27.29 -0.43
C GLU A 226 -0.93 27.86 -0.56
N THR A 227 -0.72 29.14 -0.23
CA THR A 227 0.58 29.79 -0.35
C THR A 227 1.51 29.43 0.82
N ASP A 228 2.40 28.46 0.63
CA ASP A 228 3.60 28.33 1.46
C ASP A 228 4.81 28.98 0.75
N ASN A 229 5.69 29.59 1.53
CA ASN A 229 6.65 30.60 1.07
C ASN A 229 8.07 30.24 1.52
N THR A 230 8.72 29.34 0.78
CA THR A 230 10.14 28.99 0.97
C THR A 230 10.95 29.27 -0.28
N SER A 231 12.02 30.05 -0.13
CA SER A 231 12.77 30.60 -1.25
C SER A 231 13.84 29.64 -1.78
N GLY A 232 13.78 29.39 -3.08
CA GLY A 232 14.95 29.22 -3.96
C GLY A 232 15.91 28.06 -3.67
N ASN A 233 15.88 27.06 -4.56
CA ASN A 233 17.12 26.79 -5.30
C ASN A 233 16.82 26.40 -6.75
N THR A 234 17.58 26.97 -7.69
CA THR A 234 17.45 26.66 -9.12
C THR A 234 18.54 25.68 -9.49
N LEU A 235 18.21 24.52 -10.07
CA LEU A 235 19.21 23.62 -10.63
C LEU A 235 18.90 23.34 -12.11
N ASN A 236 19.91 23.46 -12.95
CA ASN A 236 19.78 23.37 -14.40
C ASN A 236 19.55 21.93 -14.88
N THR A 237 18.66 21.75 -15.85
CA THR A 237 18.52 20.51 -16.62
C THR A 237 19.59 20.43 -17.70
N SER A 238 20.74 19.85 -17.38
CA SER A 238 21.74 19.42 -18.37
C SER A 238 22.66 18.34 -17.78
N ASP A 239 22.36 17.07 -18.06
CA ASP A 239 23.38 16.17 -18.58
C ASP A 239 22.74 15.02 -19.37
N THR A 240 23.43 14.56 -20.43
CA THR A 240 22.89 13.55 -21.36
C THR A 240 23.84 12.37 -21.46
N LEU A 241 23.47 11.23 -20.87
CA LEU A 241 24.20 9.98 -21.04
C LEU A 241 23.31 8.93 -21.72
N GLN A 242 23.59 8.73 -23.00
CA GLN A 242 23.14 7.55 -23.73
C GLN A 242 23.92 6.33 -23.23
N SER A 243 23.23 5.22 -22.96
CA SER A 243 23.83 3.89 -23.10
C SER A 243 22.82 2.98 -23.78
N ASN A 244 23.27 2.28 -24.82
CA ASN A 244 22.44 1.31 -25.53
C ASN A 244 22.61 -0.06 -24.85
N ASN A 245 21.50 -0.79 -24.69
CA ASN A 245 21.50 -2.24 -24.88
C ASN A 245 20.07 -2.73 -25.16
N SER A 246 19.95 -3.68 -26.10
CA SER A 246 18.75 -4.50 -26.35
C SER A 246 18.95 -5.79 -25.53
N GLU A 247 17.98 -6.51 -24.96
CA GLU A 247 16.65 -7.00 -25.36
C GLU A 247 15.96 -7.57 -24.06
N PRO A 248 14.80 -8.27 -24.09
CA PRO A 248 13.73 -8.35 -25.10
C PRO A 248 12.37 -7.86 -24.56
N SER A 249 11.39 -7.66 -25.46
CA SER A 249 10.02 -7.28 -25.09
C SER A 249 9.18 -8.47 -24.58
N GLY A 250 8.66 -8.38 -23.35
CA GLY A 250 7.86 -9.43 -22.69
C GLY A 250 6.60 -8.94 -21.97
N THR A 251 5.92 -7.91 -22.49
CA THR A 251 4.76 -7.28 -21.83
C THR A 251 3.44 -8.04 -22.03
N SER A 252 3.07 -8.90 -21.08
CA SER A 252 1.72 -9.46 -20.95
C SER A 252 0.74 -8.44 -20.36
N SER A 253 0.35 -7.44 -21.15
CA SER A 253 -0.67 -6.46 -20.76
C SER A 253 -2.07 -7.03 -20.94
N GLU A 254 -2.65 -7.60 -19.89
CA GLU A 254 -4.08 -7.95 -19.87
C GLU A 254 -4.90 -6.69 -19.55
N THR A 255 -5.27 -5.94 -20.60
CA THR A 255 -5.98 -4.66 -20.47
C THR A 255 -7.41 -4.86 -19.96
N ALA A 256 -7.65 -4.50 -18.69
CA ALA A 256 -9.01 -4.34 -18.17
C ALA A 256 -9.79 -3.28 -19.00
N PRO A 257 -11.11 -3.46 -19.20
CA PRO A 257 -11.89 -2.55 -20.04
C PRO A 257 -11.97 -1.14 -19.42
N ALA A 258 -11.78 -0.12 -20.26
CA ALA A 258 -11.77 1.27 -19.82
C ALA A 258 -13.10 1.68 -19.17
N GLY A 259 -13.04 2.18 -17.93
CA GLY A 259 -14.17 2.83 -17.28
C GLY A 259 -14.54 4.15 -17.97
N ASN A 260 -15.83 4.52 -17.93
CA ASN A 260 -16.32 5.75 -18.55
C ASN A 260 -15.63 7.00 -17.93
N PRO A 261 -14.92 7.84 -18.72
CA PRO A 261 -14.23 9.02 -18.19
C PRO A 261 -15.17 10.18 -17.79
N GLU A 262 -16.44 10.19 -18.24
CA GLU A 262 -17.39 11.29 -18.03
C GLU A 262 -18.12 11.23 -16.67
N SER A 263 -17.38 11.03 -15.58
CA SER A 263 -17.92 11.06 -14.21
C SER A 263 -17.22 12.15 -13.39
N ASP A 264 -17.91 13.28 -13.19
CA ASP A 264 -17.46 14.43 -12.39
C ASP A 264 -17.36 14.16 -10.87
N SER A 265 -17.34 12.90 -10.42
CA SER A 265 -17.01 12.60 -9.03
C SER A 265 -15.51 12.83 -8.80
N ASN A 266 -15.19 13.73 -7.87
CA ASN A 266 -13.84 13.87 -7.33
C ASN A 266 -13.27 12.48 -6.99
N ILE A 267 -12.03 12.27 -7.40
CA ILE A 267 -11.27 11.08 -7.00
C ILE A 267 -11.03 11.20 -5.49
N LEU A 268 -10.98 10.07 -4.82
CA LEU A 268 -10.44 9.96 -3.48
C LEU A 268 -9.77 8.58 -3.35
N LEU A 269 -8.87 8.49 -2.36
CA LEU A 269 -8.66 7.28 -1.55
C LEU A 269 -7.60 6.25 -1.99
N ILE A 270 -6.75 5.84 -1.02
CA ILE A 270 -5.48 5.09 -1.17
C ILE A 270 -5.15 4.25 0.09
N VAL A 271 -4.28 3.21 0.03
CA VAL A 271 -3.99 2.24 1.12
C VAL A 271 -2.60 1.56 1.07
N LEU A 272 -1.54 2.02 1.75
CA LEU A 272 -0.19 1.43 1.61
C LEU A 272 0.00 0.02 2.24
N VAL A 273 1.02 -0.74 1.81
CA VAL A 273 1.53 -1.99 2.43
C VAL A 273 3.06 -2.06 2.24
N ILE A 274 3.78 -2.78 3.10
CA ILE A 274 5.25 -2.95 3.11
C ILE A 274 5.67 -4.44 3.19
N ILE A 275 6.85 -4.73 2.61
CA ILE A 275 7.65 -5.97 2.66
C ILE A 275 9.14 -5.59 2.65
N GLY A 276 9.97 -6.14 3.53
CA GLY A 276 11.44 -6.16 3.35
C GLY A 276 11.89 -7.47 2.69
N GLY A 277 12.04 -7.53 1.36
CA GLY A 277 12.38 -8.80 0.69
C GLY A 277 11.74 -9.00 -0.68
N VAL A 278 12.56 -9.37 -1.66
CA VAL A 278 12.14 -9.55 -3.06
C VAL A 278 12.67 -10.85 -3.62
N PHE A 279 11.78 -11.72 -4.11
CA PHE A 279 12.17 -12.88 -4.91
C PHE A 279 12.51 -12.44 -6.34
N VAL A 280 13.80 -12.23 -6.63
CA VAL A 280 14.25 -11.92 -8.00
C VAL A 280 14.35 -13.21 -8.83
N PHE A 281 13.20 -13.72 -9.28
CA PHE A 281 13.15 -14.69 -10.38
C PHE A 281 13.46 -13.98 -11.70
N GLY A 282 14.44 -14.51 -12.45
CA GLY A 282 14.79 -14.01 -13.78
C GLY A 282 13.60 -14.08 -14.75
N GLY A 283 13.07 -12.92 -15.13
CA GLY A 283 11.93 -12.79 -16.06
C GLY A 283 10.56 -12.58 -15.40
N GLY A 284 10.45 -12.58 -14.06
CA GLY A 284 9.18 -12.32 -13.37
C GLY A 284 9.26 -12.58 -11.87
N GLY A 285 9.73 -11.60 -11.10
CA GLY A 285 9.90 -11.69 -9.64
C GLY A 285 8.66 -11.23 -8.86
N LEU A 286 8.17 -12.07 -7.94
CA LEU A 286 7.02 -11.76 -7.11
C LEU A 286 7.47 -11.10 -5.79
N ALA A 287 7.15 -9.81 -5.64
CA ALA A 287 7.11 -9.10 -4.35
C ALA A 287 5.93 -8.14 -4.42
N VAL A 288 5.08 -8.15 -3.39
CA VAL A 288 3.68 -7.78 -3.55
C VAL A 288 3.26 -6.86 -2.41
N TYR A 289 2.47 -5.84 -2.70
CA TYR A 289 1.87 -4.94 -1.71
C TYR A 289 0.36 -4.93 -1.98
N MET A 290 -0.50 -4.33 -1.15
CA MET A 290 -1.93 -4.38 -1.45
C MET A 290 -2.80 -3.22 -0.97
N PHE A 291 -3.15 -2.35 -1.92
CA PHE A 291 -4.01 -1.21 -1.63
C PHE A 291 -5.48 -1.57 -1.87
N VAL A 292 -6.42 -1.15 -1.01
CA VAL A 292 -7.86 -1.46 -1.12
C VAL A 292 -8.73 -0.22 -0.97
N ILE A 293 -9.32 0.21 -2.06
CA ILE A 293 -9.89 1.55 -2.21
C ILE A 293 -11.37 1.40 -2.61
N LYS A 294 -12.28 2.27 -2.18
CA LYS A 294 -13.70 2.24 -2.59
C LYS A 294 -14.38 3.59 -2.38
N LYS A 295 -15.44 3.83 -3.16
CA LYS A 295 -16.34 4.97 -3.12
C LYS A 295 -17.62 4.69 -2.31
#